data_AF-A0A2E4PRL5-F1
#
_entry.id   AF-A0A2E4PRL5-F1
#
_cell.length_a   1.000
_cell.length_b   1.000
_cell.length_c   1.000
_cell.angle_alpha   90.00
_cell.angle_beta   90.00
_cell.angle_gamma   90.00
#
_symmetry.space_group_name_H-M   'P 1'
#
loop_
_entity.id
_entity.type
_entity.pdbx_description
1 polymer ?
#
loop_
_entity_poly.entity_id
_entity_poly.type
_entity_poly.pdbx_seq_one_letter_code
_entity_poly.pdbx_strand_id
1 'polypeptide(L)'
;MIKMFIIGLFLILFYLLKKSKSDFFFQDTEVLAVKRYHLIEVLYDFEISQQKINDYLEAFNFFASNPELFDGATIVKDLPTIKRLDLPALKHDFDYLTNNFWSWNGLKNKIQYDWNYGQNQEELTVGSLTAYTRSILLILSTPLYYLMIIFKK
;
A
#
# COMPACT_ATOMS: atom_id res chain seq x y z
N MET A 1 -11.38 -34.31 13.39
CA MET A 1 -10.51 -33.20 13.83
C MET A 1 -9.83 -32.46 12.68
N ILE A 2 -9.07 -33.13 11.80
CA ILE A 2 -8.32 -32.47 10.70
C ILE A 2 -9.23 -31.66 9.74
N LYS A 3 -10.41 -32.17 9.38
CA LYS A 3 -11.35 -31.45 8.50
C LYS A 3 -11.86 -30.13 9.09
N MET A 4 -12.10 -30.05 10.41
CA MET A 4 -12.54 -28.81 11.04
C MET A 4 -11.41 -27.77 11.13
N PHE A 5 -10.16 -28.22 11.31
CA PHE A 5 -9.00 -27.35 11.30
C PHE A 5 -8.77 -26.73 9.90
N ILE A 6 -8.91 -27.52 8.84
CA ILE A 6 -8.79 -27.03 7.45
C ILE A 6 -9.91 -26.03 7.13
N ILE A 7 -11.16 -26.30 7.52
CA ILE A 7 -12.28 -25.37 7.31
C ILE A 7 -12.05 -24.06 8.10
N GLY A 8 -11.59 -24.15 9.35
CA GLY A 8 -11.25 -22.97 10.15
C GLY A 8 -10.15 -22.13 9.51
N LEU A 9 -9.08 -22.78 9.03
CA LEU A 9 -7.99 -22.11 8.30
C LEU A 9 -8.52 -21.43 7.02
N PHE A 10 -9.40 -22.09 6.28
CA PHE A 10 -9.99 -21.56 5.05
C PHE A 10 -10.90 -20.37 5.30
N LEU A 11 -11.69 -20.39 6.38
CA LEU A 11 -12.53 -19.26 6.81
C LEU A 11 -11.70 -18.08 7.28
N ILE A 12 -10.60 -18.33 8.00
CA ILE A 12 -9.62 -17.29 8.39
C ILE A 12 -8.97 -16.70 7.14
N LEU A 13 -8.50 -17.54 6.20
CA LEU A 13 -7.93 -17.09 4.94
C LEU A 13 -8.93 -16.27 4.13
N PHE A 14 -10.17 -16.75 4.00
CA PHE A 14 -11.24 -16.06 3.29
C PHE A 14 -11.60 -14.71 3.93
N TYR A 15 -11.65 -14.64 5.26
CA TYR A 15 -11.85 -13.40 5.99
C TYR A 15 -10.69 -12.42 5.80
N LEU A 16 -9.44 -12.91 5.82
CA LEU A 16 -8.24 -12.10 5.57
C LEU A 16 -8.12 -11.65 4.10
N LEU A 17 -8.68 -12.41 3.16
CA LEU A 17 -8.74 -12.06 1.74
C LEU A 17 -9.89 -11.10 1.39
N LYS A 18 -10.77 -10.77 2.34
CA LYS A 18 -11.82 -9.77 2.13
C LYS A 18 -11.15 -8.39 2.03
N LYS A 19 -10.92 -7.94 0.79
CA LYS A 19 -10.35 -6.63 0.45
C LYS A 19 -11.15 -5.52 1.15
N SER A 20 -10.54 -4.89 2.16
CA SER A 20 -11.09 -3.67 2.76
C SER A 20 -10.58 -2.50 1.94
N LYS A 21 -11.40 -2.00 1.00
CA LYS A 21 -11.04 -0.77 0.26
C LYS A 21 -11.07 0.43 1.19
N SER A 22 -10.04 1.27 1.14
CA SER A 22 -10.06 2.55 1.83
C SER A 22 -11.12 3.48 1.21
N ASP A 23 -11.85 4.19 2.05
CA ASP A 23 -12.81 5.23 1.67
C ASP A 23 -12.22 6.64 1.83
N PHE A 24 -10.92 6.77 2.09
CA PHE A 24 -10.28 8.05 2.42
C PHE A 24 -10.53 9.13 1.35
N PHE A 25 -10.46 8.82 0.05
CA PHE A 25 -10.64 9.85 -0.98
C PHE A 25 -12.10 10.14 -1.35
N PHE A 26 -13.09 9.45 -0.76
CA PHE A 26 -14.52 9.74 -0.94
C PHE A 26 -15.02 10.86 -0.01
N GLN A 27 -14.18 11.87 0.22
CA GLN A 27 -14.48 13.04 1.05
C GLN A 27 -14.66 14.28 0.17
N ASP A 28 -15.34 15.30 0.69
CA ASP A 28 -15.53 16.57 -0.02
C ASP A 28 -14.20 17.26 -0.34
N THR A 29 -14.16 18.03 -1.43
CA THR A 29 -12.94 18.72 -1.90
C THR A 29 -12.31 19.62 -0.84
N GLU A 30 -13.13 20.32 -0.04
CA GLU A 30 -12.63 21.17 1.06
C GLU A 30 -11.95 20.33 2.15
N VAL A 31 -12.51 19.17 2.48
CA VAL A 31 -11.93 18.25 3.46
C VAL A 31 -10.61 17.69 2.93
N LEU A 32 -10.55 17.30 1.66
CA LEU A 32 -9.33 16.82 1.01
C LEU A 32 -8.26 17.91 0.94
N ALA A 33 -8.62 19.18 0.72
CA ALA A 33 -7.68 20.30 0.75
C ALA A 33 -7.02 20.46 2.12
N VAL A 34 -7.80 20.36 3.21
CA VAL A 34 -7.26 20.37 4.58
C VAL A 34 -6.37 19.15 4.84
N LYS A 35 -6.78 17.96 4.40
CA LYS A 35 -5.95 16.75 4.54
C LYS A 35 -4.64 16.84 3.76
N ARG A 36 -4.65 17.46 2.58
CA ARG A 36 -3.46 17.73 1.77
C ARG A 36 -2.49 18.67 2.49
N TYR A 37 -3.01 19.70 3.15
CA TYR A 37 -2.20 20.61 3.96
C TYR A 37 -1.56 19.87 5.15
N HIS A 38 -2.34 19.07 5.89
CA HIS A 38 -1.80 18.25 6.98
C HIS A 38 -0.75 17.22 6.50
N LEU A 39 -0.91 16.68 5.29
CA LEU A 39 0.09 15.78 4.70
C LEU A 39 1.45 16.46 4.55
N ILE A 40 1.46 17.72 4.13
CA ILE A 40 2.69 18.50 4.00
C ILE A 40 3.32 18.72 5.37
N GLU A 41 2.53 19.13 6.37
CA GLU A 41 3.03 19.33 7.75
C GLU A 41 3.65 18.06 8.31
N VAL A 42 2.95 16.93 8.21
CA VAL A 42 3.46 15.64 8.73
C VAL A 42 4.74 15.22 8.00
N LEU A 43 4.83 15.40 6.69
CA LEU A 43 6.06 15.05 5.96
C LEU A 43 7.23 15.97 6.33
N TYR A 44 6.99 17.25 6.65
CA TYR A 44 8.03 18.13 7.19
C TYR A 44 8.47 17.72 8.60
N ASP A 45 7.53 17.32 9.46
CA ASP A 45 7.84 16.82 10.81
C ASP A 45 8.73 15.57 10.79
N PHE A 46 8.60 14.75 9.74
CA PHE A 46 9.46 13.60 9.47
C PHE A 46 10.74 13.93 8.68
N GLU A 47 11.03 15.21 8.47
CA GLU A 47 12.22 15.69 7.73
C GLU A 47 12.33 15.10 6.31
N ILE A 48 11.19 14.78 5.70
CA ILE A 48 11.12 14.20 4.36
C ILE A 48 11.60 15.24 3.34
N SER A 49 12.42 14.81 2.38
CA SER A 49 12.96 15.70 1.36
C SER A 49 11.87 16.31 0.47
N GLN A 50 12.10 17.53 -0.01
CA GLN A 50 11.13 18.24 -0.86
C GLN A 50 10.73 17.43 -2.11
N GLN A 51 11.67 16.67 -2.69
CA GLN A 51 11.36 15.80 -3.82
C GLN A 51 10.33 14.72 -3.43
N LYS A 52 10.57 14.00 -2.32
CA LYS A 52 9.63 12.98 -1.83
C LYS A 52 8.27 13.59 -1.45
N ILE A 53 8.27 14.80 -0.87
CA ILE A 53 7.02 15.54 -0.60
C ILE A 53 6.24 15.75 -1.89
N ASN A 54 6.90 16.19 -2.96
CA ASN A 54 6.24 16.37 -4.26
C ASN A 54 5.68 15.04 -4.79
N ASP A 55 6.42 13.94 -4.64
CA ASP A 55 5.97 12.60 -5.06
C ASP A 55 4.71 12.15 -4.28
N TYR A 56 4.64 12.43 -2.96
CA TYR A 56 3.44 12.17 -2.15
C TYR A 56 2.27 13.07 -2.54
N LEU A 57 2.52 14.34 -2.88
CA LEU A 57 1.48 15.27 -3.31
C LEU A 57 0.92 14.90 -4.68
N GLU A 58 1.76 14.40 -5.58
CA GLU A 58 1.33 13.86 -6.86
C GLU A 58 0.37 12.68 -6.66
N ALA A 59 0.77 11.69 -5.84
CA ALA A 59 -0.06 10.55 -5.50
C ALA A 59 -1.39 10.99 -4.85
N PHE A 60 -1.34 11.93 -3.90
CA PHE A 60 -2.53 12.46 -3.24
C PHE A 60 -3.50 13.11 -4.24
N ASN A 61 -3.00 13.97 -5.12
CA ASN A 61 -3.81 14.66 -6.12
C ASN A 61 -4.42 13.69 -7.13
N PHE A 62 -3.67 12.65 -7.52
CA PHE A 62 -4.16 11.59 -8.38
C PHE A 62 -5.37 10.88 -7.77
N PHE A 63 -5.27 10.41 -6.53
CA PHE A 63 -6.38 9.70 -5.88
C PHE A 63 -7.52 10.61 -5.44
N ALA A 64 -7.26 11.89 -5.14
CA ALA A 64 -8.32 12.87 -4.93
C ALA A 64 -9.20 13.06 -6.18
N SER A 65 -8.62 12.85 -7.37
CA SER A 65 -9.35 12.91 -8.65
C SER A 65 -9.91 11.55 -9.09
N ASN A 66 -9.39 10.44 -8.53
CA ASN A 66 -9.73 9.06 -8.90
C ASN A 66 -9.90 8.18 -7.62
N PRO A 67 -10.87 8.49 -6.74
CA PRO A 67 -10.97 7.90 -5.42
C PRO A 67 -11.18 6.38 -5.42
N GLU A 68 -11.81 5.83 -6.45
CA GLU A 68 -12.09 4.41 -6.61
C GLU A 68 -10.87 3.54 -6.90
N LEU A 69 -9.77 4.16 -7.32
CA LEU A 69 -8.50 3.50 -7.61
C LEU A 69 -7.62 3.33 -6.37
N PHE A 70 -7.91 4.03 -5.28
CA PHE A 70 -7.17 3.87 -4.03
C PHE A 70 -7.65 2.62 -3.28
N ASP A 71 -6.76 1.65 -3.08
CA ASP A 71 -7.06 0.45 -2.31
C ASP A 71 -6.60 0.60 -0.84
N GLY A 72 -5.46 1.27 -0.62
CA GLY A 72 -4.81 1.46 0.67
C GLY A 72 -4.20 0.18 1.25
N ALA A 73 -3.72 0.24 2.49
CA ALA A 73 -3.23 -0.94 3.20
C ALA A 73 -4.40 -1.88 3.58
N THR A 74 -4.73 -2.85 2.71
CA THR A 74 -5.94 -3.70 2.84
C THR A 74 -5.84 -4.79 3.92
N ILE A 75 -4.65 -5.13 4.41
CA ILE A 75 -4.41 -6.35 5.22
C ILE A 75 -4.04 -6.06 6.68
N VAL A 76 -3.50 -4.89 6.96
CA VAL A 76 -3.10 -4.53 8.31
C VAL A 76 -3.83 -3.24 8.64
N LYS A 77 -4.59 -3.22 9.75
CA LYS A 77 -5.11 -2.00 10.36
C LYS A 77 -3.90 -1.20 10.85
N ASP A 78 -3.19 -0.58 9.93
CA ASP A 78 -1.92 0.07 10.22
C ASP A 78 -2.14 1.38 10.98
N LEU A 79 -1.07 1.78 11.68
CA LEU A 79 -0.91 3.06 12.36
C LEU A 79 -1.00 4.16 11.30
N PRO A 80 -2.13 4.85 11.19
CA PRO A 80 -2.30 5.81 10.12
C PRO A 80 -1.38 7.02 10.39
N THR A 81 -0.45 7.30 9.47
CA THR A 81 0.42 8.50 9.54
C THR A 81 -0.42 9.77 9.62
N ILE A 82 -1.51 9.80 8.85
CA ILE A 82 -2.62 10.73 9.01
C ILE A 82 -3.86 9.89 9.24
N LYS A 83 -4.74 10.23 10.20
CA LYS A 83 -5.95 9.45 10.51
C LYS A 83 -6.66 8.92 9.24
N ARG A 84 -6.63 7.59 9.05
CA ARG A 84 -7.19 6.81 7.90
C ARG A 84 -6.43 6.90 6.57
N LEU A 85 -5.21 7.44 6.55
CA LEU A 85 -4.31 7.46 5.42
C LEU A 85 -2.91 6.99 5.86
N ASP A 86 -2.51 5.86 5.30
CA ASP A 86 -1.15 5.33 5.37
C ASP A 86 -0.36 5.96 4.21
N LEU A 87 0.61 6.82 4.51
CA LEU A 87 1.38 7.52 3.48
C LEU A 87 2.23 6.55 2.65
N PRO A 88 3.00 5.61 3.23
CA PRO A 88 3.68 4.58 2.46
C PRO A 88 2.74 3.84 1.49
N ALA A 89 1.53 3.48 1.92
CA ALA A 89 0.56 2.80 1.07
C ALA A 89 0.01 3.71 -0.04
N LEU A 90 -0.21 5.00 0.24
CA LEU A 90 -0.57 6.01 -0.76
C LEU A 90 0.43 6.02 -1.92
N LYS A 91 1.73 6.09 -1.60
CA LYS A 91 2.77 6.14 -2.65
C LYS A 91 2.90 4.81 -3.38
N HIS A 92 2.82 3.70 -2.66
CA HIS A 92 2.93 2.35 -3.23
C HIS A 92 1.79 2.03 -4.21
N ASP A 93 0.54 2.34 -3.87
CA ASP A 93 -0.61 2.16 -4.76
C ASP A 93 -0.45 2.99 -6.04
N PHE A 94 0.01 4.24 -5.93
CA PHE A 94 0.26 5.11 -7.08
C PHE A 94 1.34 4.55 -8.01
N ASP A 95 2.46 4.09 -7.44
CA ASP A 95 3.56 3.47 -8.19
C ASP A 95 3.11 2.18 -8.89
N TYR A 96 2.22 1.43 -8.27
CA TYR A 96 1.66 0.21 -8.85
C TYR A 96 0.75 0.51 -10.04
N LEU A 97 -0.13 1.50 -9.93
CA LEU A 97 -1.06 1.88 -11.01
C LEU A 97 -0.35 2.44 -12.24
N THR A 98 0.80 3.08 -12.06
CA THR A 98 1.61 3.65 -13.15
C THR A 98 2.52 2.61 -13.82
N ASN A 99 2.56 1.37 -13.31
CA ASN A 99 3.48 0.34 -13.77
C ASN A 99 2.84 -0.70 -14.70
N ASN A 100 3.54 -1.03 -15.80
CA ASN A 100 3.15 -2.15 -16.66
C ASN A 100 3.79 -3.47 -16.20
N PHE A 101 3.15 -4.13 -15.22
CA PHE A 101 3.63 -5.38 -14.59
C PHE A 101 3.92 -6.55 -15.53
N TRP A 102 3.30 -6.57 -16.71
CA TRP A 102 3.42 -7.69 -17.65
C TRP A 102 4.72 -7.66 -18.47
N SER A 103 5.55 -6.63 -18.26
CA SER A 103 6.87 -6.51 -18.88
C SER A 103 7.98 -6.90 -17.89
N TRP A 104 9.13 -7.33 -18.40
CA TRP A 104 10.33 -7.56 -17.58
C TRP A 104 10.73 -6.33 -16.77
N ASN A 105 10.62 -5.14 -17.37
CA ASN A 105 10.88 -3.88 -16.68
C ASN A 105 9.82 -3.62 -15.60
N GLY A 106 8.56 -3.95 -15.85
CA GLY A 106 7.50 -3.85 -14.87
C GLY A 106 7.70 -4.73 -13.64
N LEU A 107 8.18 -5.96 -13.83
CA LEU A 107 8.53 -6.84 -12.71
C LEU A 107 9.70 -6.29 -11.88
N LYS A 108 10.72 -5.72 -12.54
CA LYS A 108 11.82 -5.04 -11.84
C LYS A 108 11.33 -3.82 -11.06
N ASN A 109 10.53 -2.97 -11.69
CA ASN A 109 9.93 -1.80 -11.07
C ASN A 109 9.07 -2.19 -9.86
N LYS A 110 8.29 -3.27 -9.98
CA LYS A 110 7.48 -3.82 -8.89
C LYS A 110 8.32 -4.16 -7.66
N ILE A 111 9.43 -4.87 -7.85
CA ILE A 111 10.36 -5.20 -6.75
C ILE A 111 10.93 -3.92 -6.14
N GLN A 112 11.30 -2.95 -6.98
CA GLN A 112 11.78 -1.65 -6.51
C GLN A 112 10.71 -0.91 -5.69
N TYR A 113 9.45 -0.92 -6.12
CA TYR A 113 8.35 -0.27 -5.42
C TYR A 113 8.06 -0.93 -4.07
N ASP A 114 8.12 -2.26 -3.97
CA ASP A 114 8.00 -2.94 -2.69
C ASP A 114 9.15 -2.60 -1.75
N TRP A 115 10.37 -2.52 -2.28
CA TRP A 115 11.53 -2.13 -1.48
C TRP A 115 11.39 -0.68 -0.99
N ASN A 116 11.00 0.24 -1.88
CA ASN A 116 10.73 1.63 -1.55
C ASN A 116 9.60 1.75 -0.52
N TYR A 117 8.58 0.89 -0.58
CA TYR A 117 7.52 0.85 0.42
C TYR A 117 8.07 0.55 1.82
N GLY A 118 8.99 -0.41 1.95
CA GLY A 118 9.69 -0.67 3.21
C GLY A 118 10.53 0.52 3.68
N GLN A 119 11.28 1.15 2.78
CA GLN A 119 12.06 2.35 3.11
C GLN A 119 11.16 3.50 3.59
N ASN A 120 10.05 3.75 2.90
CA ASN A 120 9.08 4.79 3.25
C ASN A 120 8.40 4.48 4.59
N GLN A 121 8.10 3.20 4.87
CA GLN A 121 7.59 2.77 6.17
C GLN A 121 8.58 3.02 7.30
N GLU A 122 9.85 2.66 7.10
CA GLU A 122 10.91 2.89 8.07
C GLU A 122 11.13 4.38 8.36
N GLU A 123 11.19 5.19 7.30
CA GLU A 123 11.35 6.64 7.37
C GLU A 123 10.19 7.32 8.12
N LEU A 124 8.98 6.74 8.05
CA LEU A 124 7.76 7.22 8.69
C LEU A 124 7.40 6.49 9.99
N THR A 125 8.39 5.95 10.72
CA THR A 125 8.36 5.36 12.09
C THR A 125 8.02 3.88 12.25
N VAL A 126 7.77 3.13 11.18
CA VAL A 126 7.61 1.68 11.31
C VAL A 126 8.98 1.06 11.56
N GLY A 127 9.14 0.26 12.62
CA GLY A 127 10.43 -0.39 12.91
C GLY A 127 10.97 -1.17 11.71
N SER A 128 12.27 -1.06 11.43
CA SER A 128 12.93 -1.61 10.23
C SER A 128 12.59 -3.07 9.97
N LEU A 129 12.61 -3.90 11.03
CA LEU A 129 12.27 -5.32 10.92
C LEU A 129 10.87 -5.51 10.32
N THR A 130 9.87 -4.76 10.80
CA THR A 130 8.49 -4.85 10.31
C THR A 130 8.39 -4.34 8.88
N ALA A 131 8.99 -3.19 8.58
CA ALA A 131 8.94 -2.55 7.27
C ALA A 131 9.54 -3.44 6.15
N TYR A 132 10.75 -3.95 6.36
CA TYR A 132 11.42 -4.79 5.37
C TYR A 132 10.85 -6.21 5.31
N THR A 133 10.38 -6.77 6.43
CA THR A 133 9.68 -8.08 6.40
C THR A 133 8.45 -8.01 5.49
N ARG A 134 7.65 -6.94 5.59
CA ARG A 134 6.48 -6.73 4.72
C ARG A 134 6.88 -6.63 3.25
N SER A 135 7.89 -5.83 2.97
CA SER A 135 8.42 -5.64 1.61
C SER A 135 8.89 -6.96 0.99
N ILE A 136 9.64 -7.77 1.75
CA ILE A 136 10.08 -9.10 1.32
C ILE A 136 8.89 -10.03 1.06
N LEU A 137 7.89 -10.04 1.94
CA LEU A 137 6.68 -10.85 1.75
C LEU A 137 5.91 -10.44 0.48
N LEU A 138 5.83 -9.14 0.18
CA LEU A 138 5.22 -8.63 -1.07
C LEU A 138 5.99 -9.08 -2.31
N ILE A 139 7.33 -9.01 -2.26
CA ILE A 139 8.21 -9.48 -3.35
C ILE A 139 8.01 -10.98 -3.58
N LEU A 140 8.03 -11.79 -2.52
CA LEU A 140 7.91 -13.25 -2.60
C LEU A 140 6.50 -13.73 -2.96
N SER A 141 5.45 -13.03 -2.51
CA SER A 141 4.05 -13.41 -2.76
C SER A 141 3.67 -13.31 -4.24
N THR A 142 4.32 -12.44 -5.00
CA THR A 142 4.00 -12.20 -6.41
C THR A 142 4.28 -13.40 -7.31
N PRO A 143 5.50 -13.98 -7.35
CA PRO A 143 5.75 -15.19 -8.11
C PRO A 143 4.90 -16.36 -7.62
N LEU A 144 4.63 -16.46 -6.31
CA LEU A 144 3.75 -17.50 -5.75
C LEU A 144 2.30 -17.37 -6.26
N TYR A 145 1.77 -16.15 -6.35
CA TYR A 145 0.45 -15.89 -6.92
C TYR A 145 0.37 -16.27 -8.40
N TYR A 146 1.40 -15.96 -9.19
CA TYR A 146 1.48 -16.36 -10.60
C TYR A 146 1.56 -17.87 -10.76
N LEU A 147 2.39 -18.55 -9.97
CA LEU A 147 2.46 -20.02 -9.97
C LEU A 147 1.08 -20.62 -9.62
N MET A 148 0.41 -20.08 -8.60
CA MET A 148 -0.95 -20.50 -8.25
C MET A 148 -1.94 -20.34 -9.41
N ILE A 149 -1.92 -19.23 -10.15
CA ILE A 149 -2.81 -19.05 -11.31
C ILE A 149 -2.52 -20.08 -12.40
N ILE A 150 -1.24 -20.36 -12.67
CA ILE A 150 -0.81 -21.33 -13.69
C ILE A 150 -1.26 -22.74 -13.31
N PHE A 151 -1.05 -23.17 -12.06
CA PHE A 151 -1.42 -24.52 -11.60
C PHE A 151 -2.91 -24.70 -11.26
N LYS A 152 -3.70 -23.63 -11.23
CA LYS A 152 -5.15 -23.67 -11.03
C LYS A 152 -5.92 -23.85 -12.34
N LYS A 153 -5.27 -23.65 -13.49
CA LYS A 153 -5.76 -24.06 -14.81
C LYS A 153 -5.43 -25.53 -15.06
#